data_AF-A0A227J1X0-F1
#
_entry.id   AF-A0A227J1X0-F1
#
_cell.length_a   1.000
_cell.length_b   1.000
_cell.length_c   1.000
_cell.angle_alpha   90.00
_cell.angle_beta   90.00
_cell.angle_gamma   90.00
#
_symmetry.space_group_name_H-M   'P 1'
#
loop_
_entity.id
_entity.type
_entity.pdbx_description
1 polymer ?
#
loop_
_entity_poly.entity_id
_entity_poly.type
_entity_poly.pdbx_seq_one_letter_code
_entity_poly.pdbx_strand_id
1 'polypeptide(L)'
;GSLIPDNPTLDHWKLALGFSITNADGTVTPPPFPVMTWLWNSVKVGGISAILIVALSTTSAYAFARMKFKGKNTILKAMMIFQMFPAVLAL
;
A
#
# COMPACT_ATOMS: atom_id res chain seq x y z
N GLY A 1 1.04 -22.58 22.22
CA GLY A 1 1.80 -22.11 21.06
C GLY A 1 2.88 -21.20 21.56
N SER A 2 4.15 -21.51 21.28
CA SER A 2 5.25 -20.60 21.60
C SER A 2 5.22 -19.42 20.62
N LEU A 3 5.45 -18.20 21.12
CA LEU A 3 5.59 -17.00 20.30
C LEU A 3 6.90 -17.01 19.50
N ILE A 4 7.92 -17.69 20.03
CA ILE A 4 9.23 -17.84 19.39
C ILE A 4 9.32 -19.28 18.87
N PRO A 5 9.61 -19.49 17.57
CA PRO A 5 9.75 -20.82 17.02
C PRO A 5 10.95 -21.55 17.63
N ASP A 6 10.78 -22.84 17.93
CA ASP A 6 11.85 -23.68 18.51
C ASP A 6 13.03 -23.88 17.54
N ASN A 7 12.83 -23.67 16.24
CA ASN A 7 13.87 -23.72 15.20
C ASN A 7 13.72 -22.51 14.24
N PRO A 8 14.34 -21.35 14.55
CA PRO A 8 14.27 -20.19 13.67
C PRO A 8 15.13 -20.37 12.42
N THR A 9 14.59 -20.06 11.24
CA THR A 9 15.32 -20.08 9.96
C THR A 9 15.16 -18.76 9.22
N LEU A 10 16.16 -18.41 8.40
CA LEU A 10 16.15 -17.21 7.55
C LEU A 10 15.79 -17.53 6.11
N ASP A 11 15.33 -18.75 5.84
CA ASP A 11 15.14 -19.25 4.49
C ASP A 11 13.99 -18.54 3.77
N HIS A 12 12.89 -18.27 4.47
CA HIS A 12 11.79 -17.48 3.92
C HIS A 12 12.22 -16.06 3.53
N TRP A 13 13.08 -15.42 4.33
CA TRP A 13 13.62 -14.10 4.02
C TRP A 13 14.57 -14.15 2.83
N LYS A 14 15.45 -15.15 2.75
CA LYS A 14 16.37 -15.33 1.62
C LYS A 14 15.62 -15.53 0.29
N LEU A 15 14.58 -16.37 0.26
CA LEU A 15 13.74 -16.57 -0.93
C LEU A 15 13.01 -15.28 -1.32
N ALA A 16 12.46 -14.53 -0.34
CA ALA A 16 11.77 -13.26 -0.59
C ALA A 16 12.71 -12.16 -1.13
N LEU A 17 13.98 -12.17 -0.72
CA LEU A 17 15.00 -11.25 -1.22
C LEU A 17 15.56 -11.70 -2.59
N GLY A 18 15.18 -12.88 -3.10
CA GLY A 18 15.59 -13.41 -4.39
C GLY A 18 16.85 -14.28 -4.36
N PHE A 19 17.33 -14.66 -3.17
CA PHE A 19 18.44 -15.61 -3.02
C PHE A 19 17.94 -17.05 -3.15
N SER A 20 18.71 -17.89 -3.86
CA SER A 20 18.48 -19.33 -3.88
C SER A 20 18.97 -19.99 -2.60
N ILE A 21 18.30 -21.06 -2.17
CA ILE A 21 18.63 -21.80 -0.95
C ILE A 21 19.04 -23.22 -1.32
N THR A 22 20.13 -23.69 -0.74
CA THR A 22 20.54 -25.09 -0.80
C THR A 22 19.97 -25.82 0.41
N ASN A 23 19.08 -26.78 0.18
CA ASN A 23 18.49 -27.60 1.23
C ASN A 23 19.51 -28.62 1.75
N ALA A 24 19.23 -29.22 2.91
CA ALA A 24 20.10 -30.26 3.51
C ALA A 24 20.36 -31.46 2.57
N ASP A 25 19.45 -31.70 1.63
CA ASP A 25 19.53 -32.77 0.61
C ASP A 25 20.39 -32.38 -0.62
N GLY A 26 21.05 -31.21 -0.60
CA GLY A 26 21.89 -30.72 -1.70
C GLY A 26 21.10 -30.12 -2.88
N THR A 27 19.78 -30.11 -2.83
CA THR A 27 18.91 -29.50 -3.84
C THR A 27 18.90 -27.98 -3.72
N VAL A 28 19.02 -27.27 -4.84
CA VAL A 28 18.94 -25.80 -4.89
C VAL A 28 17.51 -25.40 -5.27
N THR A 29 16.80 -24.74 -4.36
CA THR A 29 15.47 -24.20 -4.63
C THR A 29 15.61 -22.76 -5.14
N PRO A 30 15.29 -22.48 -6.41
CA PRO A 30 15.23 -21.11 -6.91
C PRO A 30 14.04 -20.35 -6.27
N PRO A 31 14.10 -19.02 -6.18
CA PRO A 31 13.00 -18.23 -5.64
C PRO A 31 11.73 -18.45 -6.47
N PRO A 32 10.64 -18.96 -5.89
CA PRO A 32 9.42 -19.31 -6.65
C PRO A 32 8.64 -18.05 -7.11
N PHE A 33 8.84 -16.92 -6.44
CA PHE A 33 8.12 -15.69 -6.71
C PHE A 33 9.07 -14.48 -6.78
N PRO A 34 8.84 -13.54 -7.72
CA PRO A 34 9.63 -12.32 -7.84
C PRO A 34 9.15 -11.25 -6.83
N VAL A 35 9.29 -11.52 -5.53
CA VAL A 35 8.80 -10.65 -4.44
C VAL A 35 9.38 -9.24 -4.52
N MET A 36 10.64 -9.09 -4.93
CA MET A 36 11.26 -7.77 -5.13
C MET A 36 10.63 -6.95 -6.25
N THR A 37 10.20 -7.60 -7.33
CA THR A 37 9.47 -6.93 -8.41
C THR A 37 8.10 -6.48 -7.93
N TRP A 38 7.42 -7.28 -7.11
CA TRP A 38 6.15 -6.89 -6.50
C TRP A 38 6.32 -5.69 -5.56
N LEU A 39 7.34 -5.72 -4.70
CA LEU A 39 7.66 -4.59 -3.84
C LEU A 39 7.91 -3.32 -4.65
N TRP A 40 8.70 -3.41 -5.72
CA TRP A 40 8.97 -2.27 -6.61
C TRP A 40 7.70 -1.76 -7.32
N ASN A 41 6.81 -2.67 -7.72
CA ASN A 41 5.51 -2.28 -8.28
C ASN A 41 4.65 -1.54 -7.26
N SER A 42 4.58 -2.01 -6.01
CA SER A 42 3.88 -1.32 -4.93
C SER A 42 4.47 0.04 -4.63
N VAL A 43 5.80 0.19 -4.61
CA VAL A 43 6.46 1.49 -4.41
C VAL A 43 6.13 2.47 -5.55
N LYS A 44 6.18 2.03 -6.80
CA LYS A 44 5.82 2.88 -7.94
C LYS A 44 4.36 3.32 -7.88
N VAL A 45 3.44 2.36 -7.69
CA VAL A 45 2.00 2.66 -7.66
C VAL A 45 1.69 3.56 -6.46
N GLY A 46 2.12 3.18 -5.26
CA GLY A 46 1.91 3.96 -4.04
C GLY A 46 2.53 5.35 -4.12
N GLY A 47 3.76 5.47 -4.64
CA GLY A 47 4.46 6.74 -4.81
C GLY A 47 3.74 7.68 -5.79
N ILE A 48 3.37 7.19 -6.97
CA ILE A 48 2.63 7.99 -7.97
C ILE A 48 1.26 8.40 -7.41
N SER A 49 0.53 7.46 -6.80
CA SER A 49 -0.77 7.76 -6.17
C SER A 49 -0.64 8.81 -5.08
N ALA A 50 0.37 8.71 -4.20
CA ALA A 50 0.59 9.68 -3.14
C ALA A 50 0.85 11.09 -3.70
N ILE A 51 1.69 11.21 -4.72
CA ILE A 51 1.97 12.50 -5.37
C ILE A 51 0.69 13.11 -5.95
N LEU A 52 -0.11 12.31 -6.68
CA LEU A 52 -1.37 12.77 -7.25
C LEU A 52 -2.38 13.19 -6.17
N ILE A 53 -2.52 12.39 -5.11
CA ILE A 53 -3.41 12.70 -3.98
C ILE A 53 -2.99 14.02 -3.34
N VAL A 54 -1.69 14.24 -3.08
CA VAL A 54 -1.20 15.49 -2.48
C VAL A 54 -1.44 16.67 -3.41
N ALA A 55 -1.15 16.55 -4.71
CA ALA A 55 -1.37 17.63 -5.67
C ALA A 55 -2.86 18.05 -5.74
N LEU A 56 -3.76 17.08 -5.83
CA LEU A 56 -5.20 17.33 -5.92
C LEU A 56 -5.79 17.83 -4.60
N SER A 57 -5.40 17.22 -3.48
CA SER A 57 -5.90 17.59 -2.15
C SER A 57 -5.42 18.98 -1.73
N THR A 58 -4.16 19.32 -1.99
CA THR A 58 -3.60 20.65 -1.66
C THR A 58 -4.28 21.75 -2.47
N THR A 59 -4.49 21.54 -3.77
CA THR A 59 -5.19 22.49 -4.64
C THR A 59 -6.64 22.69 -4.19
N SER A 60 -7.34 21.59 -3.90
CA SER A 60 -8.72 21.63 -3.41
C SER A 60 -8.79 22.33 -2.04
N ALA A 61 -7.91 21.97 -1.12
CA ALA A 61 -7.83 22.58 0.21
C ALA A 61 -7.57 24.08 0.13
N TYR A 62 -6.72 24.55 -0.79
CA TYR A 62 -6.49 25.97 -1.00
C TYR A 62 -7.76 26.70 -1.46
N ALA A 63 -8.49 26.15 -2.44
CA ALA A 63 -9.76 26.69 -2.89
C ALA A 63 -10.77 26.77 -1.74
N PHE A 64 -10.91 25.70 -0.95
CA PHE A 64 -11.75 25.71 0.23
C PHE A 64 -11.25 26.69 1.29
N ALA A 65 -9.95 26.85 1.53
CA ALA A 65 -9.45 27.71 2.61
C ALA A 65 -9.55 29.21 2.29
N ARG A 66 -9.20 29.61 1.05
CA ARG A 66 -8.99 31.03 0.70
C ARG A 66 -10.07 31.61 -0.23
N MET A 67 -10.71 30.80 -1.08
CA MET A 67 -11.71 31.31 -2.02
C MET A 67 -13.11 31.33 -1.40
N LYS A 68 -13.88 32.38 -1.71
CA LYS A 68 -15.29 32.51 -1.29
C LYS A 68 -16.19 32.15 -2.47
N PHE A 69 -16.83 30.98 -2.43
CA PHE A 69 -17.77 30.52 -3.46
C PHE A 69 -19.07 30.02 -2.82
N LYS A 70 -20.18 30.15 -3.55
CA LYS A 70 -21.52 29.76 -3.08
C LYS A 70 -21.57 28.23 -2.95
N GLY A 71 -22.05 27.72 -1.81
CA GLY A 71 -22.20 26.26 -1.57
C GLY A 71 -21.00 25.55 -0.93
N LYS A 72 -19.92 26.26 -0.59
CA LYS A 72 -18.70 25.74 0.06
C LYS A 72 -18.96 24.78 1.23
N ASN A 73 -19.83 25.18 2.16
CA ASN A 73 -20.12 24.39 3.37
C ASN A 73 -20.91 23.11 3.05
N THR A 74 -21.78 23.16 2.04
CA THR A 74 -22.57 22.00 1.60
C THR A 74 -21.66 20.95 0.96
N ILE A 75 -20.75 21.37 0.08
CA ILE A 75 -19.82 20.45 -0.59
C ILE A 75 -18.89 19.77 0.42
N LEU A 76 -18.32 20.52 1.38
CA LEU A 76 -17.47 19.94 2.43
C LEU A 76 -18.20 18.86 3.23
N LYS A 77 -19.44 19.14 3.67
CA LYS A 77 -20.26 18.16 4.39
C LYS A 77 -20.58 16.94 3.52
N ALA A 78 -20.95 17.15 2.27
CA ALA A 78 -21.24 16.06 1.33
C ALA A 78 -20.03 15.15 1.11
N MET A 79 -18.83 15.72 0.92
CA MET A 79 -17.59 14.95 0.80
C MET A 79 -17.35 14.07 2.04
N MET A 80 -17.55 14.63 3.25
CA MET A 80 -17.40 13.85 4.48
C MET A 80 -18.42 12.73 4.62
N ILE A 81 -19.66 12.95 4.20
CA ILE A 81 -20.71 11.93 4.24
C ILE A 81 -20.42 10.82 3.22
N PHE A 82 -20.07 11.16 1.99
CA PHE A 82 -19.83 10.18 0.94
C PHE A 82 -18.61 9.29 1.21
N GLN A 83 -17.53 9.83 1.80
CA GLN A 83 -16.35 9.01 2.15
C GLN A 83 -16.60 8.06 3.33
N MET A 84 -17.62 8.32 4.15
CA MET A 84 -17.99 7.46 5.29
C MET A 84 -18.93 6.33 4.88
N PHE A 85 -19.48 6.37 3.67
CA PHE A 85 -20.33 5.30 3.16
C PHE A 85 -19.49 4.03 2.94
N PRO A 86 -19.92 2.87 3.46
CA PRO A 86 -19.13 1.64 3.38
C PRO A 86 -19.04 1.15 1.93
N ALA A 87 -17.82 1.06 1.41
CA ALA A 87 -17.54 0.64 0.04
C ALA A 87 -18.04 -0.78 -0.28
N VAL A 88 -18.20 -1.63 0.73
CA VAL A 88 -18.66 -3.03 0.57
C VAL A 88 -20.11 -3.12 0.10
N LEU A 89 -20.96 -2.14 0.41
CA LEU A 89 -22.35 -2.12 -0.08
C LEU A 89 -22.47 -1.65 -1.54
N ALA A 90 -21.37 -1.18 -2.13
CA ALA A 90 -21.32 -0.68 -3.51
C ALA A 90 -20.67 -1.70 -4.49
N LEU A 91 -20.18 -2.84 -3.98
CA LEU A 91 -19.61 -3.94 -4.76
C LEU A 91 -20.61 -5.11 -4.80
#